data_AF-A0A2D4EJ82-F1
#
_entry.id   AF-A0A2D4EJ82-F1
#
_cell.length_a   1.000
_cell.length_b   1.000
_cell.length_c   1.000
_cell.angle_alpha   90.00
_cell.angle_beta   90.00
_cell.angle_gamma   90.00
#
_symmetry.space_group_name_H-M   'P 1'
#
loop_
_entity.id
_entity.type
_entity.pdbx_description
1 polymer ?
#
loop_
_entity_poly.entity_id
_entity_poly.type
_entity_poly.pdbx_seq_one_letter_code
_entity_poly.pdbx_strand_id
1 'polypeptide(L)'
;DEVRKAKAQNELRLVTKVKNNQKKKVSSNMLKTRKKVKETIGPLLGESGKKVTSNMEKAELLHSFFASVFKQREKTVQPIKNSTTKNRLGTQVKKVKKMILIFLI
;
A
#
# COMPACT_ATOMS: atom_id res chain seq x y z
N ASP A 1 -24.16 -24.28 44.96
CA ASP A 1 -22.97 -23.64 44.33
C ASP A 1 -22.45 -24.27 43.04
N GLU A 2 -22.61 -25.58 42.81
CA GLU A 2 -22.07 -26.26 41.62
C GLU A 2 -22.62 -25.71 40.30
N VAL A 3 -23.91 -25.41 40.24
CA VAL A 3 -24.56 -24.81 39.06
C VAL A 3 -23.91 -23.47 38.69
N ARG A 4 -23.57 -22.66 39.70
CA ARG A 4 -22.91 -21.35 39.51
C ARG A 4 -21.47 -21.51 39.01
N LYS A 5 -20.73 -22.50 39.51
CA LYS A 5 -19.37 -22.83 39.04
C LYS A 5 -19.38 -23.38 37.60
N ALA A 6 -20.29 -24.30 37.29
CA ALA A 6 -20.42 -24.88 35.95
C ALA A 6 -20.74 -23.81 34.90
N LYS A 7 -21.62 -22.86 35.24
CA LYS A 7 -21.95 -21.72 34.37
C LYS A 7 -20.74 -20.83 34.11
N ALA A 8 -19.99 -20.45 35.15
CA ALA A 8 -18.79 -19.62 35.02
C ALA A 8 -17.70 -20.30 34.15
N GLN A 9 -17.51 -21.61 34.29
CA GLN A 9 -16.56 -22.36 33.47
C GLN A 9 -16.99 -22.42 32.00
N ASN A 10 -18.28 -22.59 31.72
CA ASN A 10 -18.80 -22.59 30.37
C ASN A 10 -18.64 -21.22 29.68
N GLU A 11 -18.95 -20.13 30.38
CA GLU A 11 -18.76 -18.76 29.88
C GLU A 11 -17.28 -18.47 29.57
N LEU A 12 -16.36 -18.86 30.48
CA LEU A 12 -14.93 -18.75 30.25
C LEU A 12 -14.47 -19.54 29.00
N ARG A 13 -14.99 -20.75 28.81
CA ARG A 13 -14.69 -21.59 27.65
C ARG A 13 -15.22 -21.00 26.34
N LEU A 14 -16.38 -20.33 26.38
CA LEU A 14 -16.95 -19.65 25.23
C LEU A 14 -16.12 -18.42 24.84
N VAL A 15 -15.78 -17.57 25.82
CA VAL A 15 -14.96 -16.37 25.60
C VAL A 15 -13.58 -16.72 25.03
N THR A 16 -12.94 -17.76 25.57
CA THR A 16 -11.63 -18.23 25.09
C THR A 16 -11.71 -18.80 23.67
N LYS A 17 -12.76 -19.56 23.34
CA LYS A 17 -12.98 -20.10 21.99
C LYS A 17 -13.18 -18.99 20.96
N VAL A 18 -13.98 -17.97 21.28
CA VAL A 18 -14.17 -16.80 20.39
C VAL A 18 -12.86 -16.05 20.18
N LYS A 19 -12.11 -15.77 21.26
CA LYS A 19 -10.82 -15.08 21.18
C LYS A 19 -9.79 -15.86 20.36
N ASN A 20 -9.70 -17.18 20.53
CA ASN A 20 -8.76 -18.01 19.78
C ASN A 20 -9.16 -18.15 18.30
N ASN A 21 -10.45 -18.30 18.01
CA ASN A 21 -10.95 -18.34 16.64
C ASN A 21 -10.74 -17.01 15.91
N GLN A 22 -10.94 -15.88 16.59
CA GLN A 22 -10.70 -14.56 16.03
C GLN A 22 -9.21 -14.33 15.77
N LYS A 23 -8.33 -14.67 16.71
CA LYS A 23 -6.87 -14.63 16.51
C LYS A 23 -6.44 -15.48 15.32
N LYS A 24 -6.98 -16.70 15.18
CA LYS A 24 -6.67 -17.61 14.05
C LYS A 24 -7.18 -17.09 12.71
N LYS A 25 -8.38 -16.49 12.67
CA LYS A 25 -8.95 -15.88 11.45
C LYS A 25 -8.17 -14.65 11.03
N VAL A 26 -7.86 -13.74 11.98
CA VAL A 26 -7.10 -12.51 11.71
C VAL A 26 -5.70 -12.83 11.20
N SER A 27 -4.99 -13.79 11.82
CA SER A 27 -3.65 -14.18 11.37
C SER A 27 -3.67 -14.84 10.00
N SER A 28 -4.53 -15.84 9.78
CA SER A 28 -4.60 -16.57 8.51
C SER A 28 -4.98 -15.68 7.34
N ASN A 29 -5.99 -14.83 7.53
CA ASN A 29 -6.47 -13.95 6.45
C ASN A 29 -5.43 -12.89 6.12
N MET A 30 -4.85 -12.23 7.13
CA MET A 30 -3.85 -11.19 6.87
C MET A 30 -2.57 -11.75 6.22
N LEU A 31 -2.12 -12.95 6.63
CA LEU A 31 -1.01 -13.66 5.99
C LEU A 31 -1.33 -14.02 4.53
N LYS A 32 -2.54 -14.50 4.24
CA LYS A 32 -2.99 -14.82 2.87
C LYS A 32 -3.09 -13.56 2.00
N THR A 33 -3.64 -12.47 2.51
CA THR A 33 -3.75 -11.20 1.77
C THR A 33 -2.36 -10.64 1.45
N ARG A 34 -1.43 -10.62 2.42
CA ARG A 34 -0.03 -10.19 2.17
C ARG A 34 0.68 -11.07 1.14
N LYS A 35 0.45 -12.39 1.15
CA LYS A 35 1.02 -13.30 0.15
C LYS A 35 0.49 -13.00 -1.26
N LYS A 36 -0.82 -12.75 -1.41
CA LYS A 36 -1.44 -12.44 -2.71
C LYS A 36 -0.91 -11.15 -3.34
N VAL A 37 -0.65 -10.11 -2.54
CA VAL A 37 -0.10 -8.86 -3.08
C VAL A 37 1.33 -9.05 -3.58
N LYS A 38 2.15 -9.83 -2.85
CA LYS A 38 3.51 -10.19 -3.28
C LYS A 38 3.55 -10.92 -4.63
N GLU A 39 2.50 -11.66 -4.97
CA GLU A 39 2.38 -12.36 -6.26
C GLU A 39 1.84 -11.49 -7.39
N THR A 40 1.12 -10.40 -7.08
CA THR A 40 0.47 -9.56 -8.11
C THR A 40 1.43 -8.58 -8.79
N ILE A 41 2.47 -8.12 -8.08
CA ILE A 41 3.46 -7.18 -8.62
C ILE A 41 4.72 -7.95 -9.03
N GLY A 42 4.97 -8.02 -10.33
CA GLY A 42 6.18 -8.63 -10.89
C GLY A 42 7.48 -7.92 -10.47
N PRO A 43 8.64 -8.56 -10.66
CA PRO A 43 9.92 -7.95 -10.31
C PRO A 43 10.16 -6.67 -11.11
N LEU A 44 10.73 -5.65 -10.46
CA LEU A 44 11.17 -4.44 -11.16
C LEU A 44 12.31 -4.80 -12.12
N LEU A 45 12.14 -4.48 -13.41
CA LEU A 45 13.11 -4.75 -14.46
C LEU A 45 13.82 -3.46 -14.85
N GLY A 46 15.14 -3.52 -14.95
CA GLY A 46 15.96 -2.43 -15.46
C GLY A 46 15.88 -2.34 -16.98
N GLU A 47 16.61 -1.38 -17.55
CA GLU A 47 16.61 -1.09 -18.98
C GLU A 47 17.07 -2.28 -19.85
N SER A 48 17.94 -3.13 -19.30
CA SER A 48 18.38 -4.39 -19.93
C SER A 48 17.37 -5.54 -19.84
N GLY A 49 16.17 -5.31 -19.28
CA GLY A 49 15.16 -6.34 -19.03
C GLY A 49 15.50 -7.29 -17.87
N LYS A 50 16.63 -7.08 -17.19
CA LYS A 50 17.06 -7.87 -16.02
C LYS A 50 16.39 -7.35 -14.75
N LYS A 51 16.17 -8.26 -13.80
CA LYS A 51 15.65 -7.90 -12.47
C LYS A 51 16.64 -7.00 -11.73
N VAL A 52 16.14 -5.87 -11.24
CA VAL A 52 16.89 -4.94 -10.40
C VAL A 52 17.08 -5.53 -9.01
N THR A 53 18.33 -5.64 -8.55
CA THR A 53 18.66 -6.22 -7.24
C THR A 53 19.02 -5.14 -6.21
N SER A 54 19.78 -4.11 -6.62
CA SER A 54 20.21 -3.01 -5.76
C SER A 54 19.07 -2.07 -5.39
N ASN A 55 19.04 -1.58 -4.15
CA ASN A 55 18.01 -0.62 -3.73
C ASN A 55 18.24 0.78 -4.34
N MET A 56 19.49 1.15 -4.60
CA MET A 56 19.83 2.41 -5.26
C MET A 56 19.27 2.43 -6.69
N GLU A 57 19.52 1.36 -7.44
CA GLU A 57 19.04 1.20 -8.82
C GLU A 57 17.49 1.19 -8.88
N LYS A 58 16.80 0.58 -7.90
CA LYS A 58 15.33 0.65 -7.80
C LYS A 58 14.86 2.09 -7.60
N ALA A 59 15.52 2.85 -6.72
CA ALA A 59 15.15 4.22 -6.41
C ALA A 59 15.32 5.13 -7.64
N GLU A 60 16.42 4.99 -8.36
CA GLU A 60 16.71 5.74 -9.59
C GLU A 60 15.69 5.44 -10.69
N LEU A 61 15.36 4.17 -10.91
CA LEU A 61 14.40 3.76 -11.94
C LEU A 61 12.97 4.24 -11.62
N LEU A 62 12.55 4.17 -10.35
CA LEU A 62 11.26 4.71 -9.94
C LEU A 62 11.25 6.24 -10.05
N HIS A 63 12.34 6.90 -9.67
CA HIS A 63 12.47 8.34 -9.77
C HIS A 63 12.38 8.80 -11.24
N SER A 64 13.10 8.16 -12.16
CA SER A 64 13.07 8.50 -13.58
C SER A 64 11.69 8.23 -14.21
N PHE A 65 11.04 7.12 -13.84
CA PHE A 65 9.66 6.82 -14.27
C PHE A 65 8.69 7.91 -13.82
N PHE A 66 8.72 8.29 -12.55
CA PHE A 66 7.85 9.34 -12.03
C PHE A 66 8.18 10.70 -12.65
N ALA A 67 9.45 11.05 -12.79
CA ALA A 67 9.85 12.27 -13.47
C ALA A 67 9.31 12.32 -14.91
N SER A 68 9.36 11.20 -15.65
CA SER A 68 8.78 11.10 -17.00
C SER A 68 7.26 11.29 -16.99
N VAL A 69 6.54 10.61 -16.09
CA VAL A 69 5.08 10.73 -15.94
C VAL A 69 4.66 12.15 -15.57
N PHE A 70 5.50 12.88 -14.81
CA PHE A 70 5.22 14.22 -14.33
C PHE A 70 5.84 15.35 -15.15
N LYS A 71 6.58 15.05 -16.23
CA LYS A 71 6.99 16.05 -17.21
C LYS A 71 5.76 16.50 -18.01
N GLN A 72 5.05 17.48 -17.44
CA GLN A 72 4.02 18.22 -18.15
C GLN A 72 4.66 18.85 -19.40
N ARG A 73 4.09 18.63 -20.59
CA ARG A 73 4.53 19.32 -21.80
C ARG A 73 4.29 20.82 -21.60
N GLU A 74 5.34 21.54 -21.24
CA GLU A 74 5.38 22.99 -21.41
C GLU A 74 5.36 23.24 -22.92
N LYS A 75 4.16 23.39 -23.48
CA LYS A 75 4.03 24.08 -24.76
C LYS A 75 4.53 25.50 -24.50
N THR A 76 5.67 25.80 -25.11
CA THR A 76 6.29 27.11 -25.21
C THR A 76 5.29 28.16 -25.68
N VAL A 77 4.72 28.92 -24.74
CA VAL A 77 4.20 30.27 -24.99
C VAL A 77 4.45 31.10 -23.72
N GLN A 78 5.36 32.07 -23.81
CA GLN A 78 5.54 33.11 -22.78
C GLN A 78 4.40 34.15 -22.85
N PRO A 79 4.33 35.15 -21.95
CA PRO A 79 4.09 35.07 -20.52
C PRO A 79 2.79 35.84 -20.18
N ILE A 80 1.80 35.21 -19.54
CA ILE A 80 0.63 35.97 -19.05
C ILE A 80 0.41 35.69 -17.56
N LYS A 81 0.46 36.79 -16.81
CA LYS A 81 0.45 36.93 -15.36
C LYS A 81 -0.96 36.74 -14.80
N ASN A 82 -1.38 35.56 -14.36
CA ASN A 82 -2.53 35.47 -13.45
C ASN A 82 -2.72 34.07 -12.84
N SER A 83 -2.60 34.06 -11.50
CA SER A 83 -3.35 33.27 -10.52
C SER A 83 -3.63 31.77 -10.75
N THR A 84 -3.33 31.01 -9.69
CA THR A 84 -3.95 29.74 -9.25
C THR A 84 -3.08 28.47 -9.38
N THR A 85 -1.90 28.49 -8.75
CA THR A 85 -0.99 27.33 -8.67
C THR A 85 -1.23 26.43 -7.46
N LYS A 86 -1.99 26.85 -6.45
CA LYS A 86 -2.17 26.07 -5.19
C LYS A 86 -3.04 24.82 -5.37
N ASN A 87 -4.00 24.82 -6.30
CA ASN A 87 -5.00 23.76 -6.46
C ASN A 87 -4.49 22.60 -7.33
N ARG A 88 -3.61 22.92 -8.30
CA ARG A 88 -2.96 21.95 -9.20
C ARG A 88 -1.93 21.09 -8.49
N LEU A 89 -1.13 21.69 -7.60
CA LEU A 89 -0.14 20.97 -6.80
C LEU A 89 -0.82 20.00 -5.81
N GLY A 90 -1.91 20.42 -5.17
CA GLY A 90 -2.69 19.54 -4.28
C GLY A 90 -3.29 18.33 -4.99
N THR A 91 -3.72 18.48 -6.25
CA THR A 91 -4.28 17.38 -7.06
C THR A 91 -3.18 16.43 -7.53
N GLN A 92 -2.03 16.97 -7.96
CA GLN A 92 -0.82 16.21 -8.30
C GLN A 92 -0.33 15.39 -7.11
N VAL A 93 -0.18 16.02 -5.94
CA VAL A 93 0.29 15.35 -4.71
C VAL A 93 -0.69 14.26 -4.28
N LYS A 94 -2.01 14.46 -4.40
CA LYS A 94 -3.00 13.40 -4.15
C LYS A 94 -2.85 12.23 -5.13
N LYS A 95 -2.58 12.50 -6.40
CA LYS A 95 -2.36 11.47 -7.44
C LYS A 95 -1.06 10.69 -7.19
N VAL A 96 0.02 11.38 -6.83
CA VAL A 96 1.31 10.78 -6.42
C VAL A 96 1.13 9.92 -5.17
N LYS A 97 0.45 10.43 -4.14
CA LYS A 97 0.15 9.68 -2.91
C LYS A 97 -0.68 8.43 -3.19
N LYS A 98 -1.67 8.51 -4.07
CA LYS A 98 -2.51 7.37 -4.47
C LYS A 98 -1.70 6.32 -5.26
N MET A 99 -0.78 6.76 -6.12
CA MET A 99 0.10 5.86 -6.87
C MET A 99 1.14 5.19 -5.96
N ILE A 100 1.74 5.93 -5.01
CA ILE A 100 2.62 5.36 -3.98
C ILE A 100 1.86 4.35 -3.12
N LEU A 101 0.64 4.67 -2.70
CA LEU A 101 -0.19 3.77 -1.90
C LEU A 101 -0.51 2.45 -2.63
N ILE A 102 -0.71 2.49 -3.95
CA ILE A 102 -0.90 1.28 -4.77
C ILE A 102 0.37 0.44 -4.88
N PHE A 103 1.56 1.06 -4.86
CA PHE A 103 2.84 0.36 -4.88
C PHE A 103 3.28 -0.17 -3.50
N LEU A 104 2.68 0.29 -2.40
CA LEU A 104 3.07 -0.03 -1.02
C LEU A 104 2.13 -1.01 -0.27
N ILE A 105 0.94 -1.27 -0.81
CA ILE A 105 0.02 -2.32 -0.34
C ILE A 105 0.43 -3.63 -1.00
#